data_AF-A0A3G1KS05-F1
#
_entry.id   AF-A0A3G1KS05-F1
#
_cell.length_a   1.000
_cell.length_b   1.000
_cell.length_c   1.000
_cell.angle_alpha   90.00
_cell.angle_beta   90.00
_cell.angle_gamma   90.00
#
_symmetry.space_group_name_H-M   'P 1'
#
loop_
_entity.id
_entity.type
_entity.pdbx_description
1 polymer ?
#
loop_
_entity_poly.entity_id
_entity_poly.type
_entity_poly.pdbx_seq_one_letter_code
_entity_poly.pdbx_strand_id
1 'polypeptide(L)' 'MSKKHKKTLGQDKLKVRVRQSDDGSKKKIRIYNDCFEVKVRVKDQECEICKDDKSVFSC' A
#
# COMPACT_ATOMS: atom_id res chain seq x y z
N MET A 1 32.05 19.58 -23.72
CA MET A 1 30.95 18.74 -24.27
C MET A 1 30.07 18.27 -23.12
N SER A 2 29.01 19.03 -22.80
CA SER A 2 28.10 18.69 -21.68
C SER A 2 27.25 17.48 -22.04
N LYS A 3 27.44 16.37 -21.33
CA LYS A 3 26.56 15.21 -21.38
C LYS A 3 25.21 15.63 -20.81
N LYS A 4 24.25 15.97 -21.69
CA LYS A 4 22.84 16.14 -21.30
C LYS A 4 22.35 14.81 -20.75
N HIS A 5 22.24 14.68 -19.43
CA HIS A 5 21.57 13.55 -18.79
C HIS A 5 20.11 13.56 -19.25
N LYS A 6 19.82 12.71 -20.23
CA LYS A 6 18.46 12.36 -20.62
C LYS A 6 17.85 11.58 -19.46
N LYS A 7 17.31 12.28 -18.45
CA LYS A 7 16.44 11.67 -17.45
C LYS A 7 15.24 11.12 -18.23
N THR A 8 15.27 9.82 -18.50
CA THR A 8 14.14 9.10 -19.08
C THR A 8 13.01 9.16 -18.08
N LEU A 9 12.05 10.04 -18.34
CA LEU A 9 10.83 10.31 -17.57
C LEU A 9 9.98 9.05 -17.29
N GLY A 10 10.34 7.88 -17.82
CA GLY A 10 9.64 6.59 -17.65
C GLY A 10 10.36 5.56 -16.79
N GLN A 11 11.49 5.88 -16.15
CA GLN A 11 12.19 4.93 -15.27
C GLN A 11 11.70 4.96 -13.82
N ASP A 12 11.10 6.06 -13.38
CA ASP A 12 10.66 6.21 -12.01
C ASP A 12 9.22 5.68 -11.82
N LYS A 13 9.06 4.36 -12.01
CA LYS A 13 7.79 3.68 -11.81
C LYS A 13 7.57 3.38 -10.33
N LEU A 14 6.40 3.73 -9.81
CA LEU A 14 5.98 3.30 -8.48
C LEU A 14 5.87 1.78 -8.42
N LYS A 15 6.56 1.17 -7.45
CA LYS A 15 6.51 -0.25 -7.13
C LYS A 15 5.55 -0.44 -5.96
N VAL A 16 4.76 -1.51 -6.01
CA VAL A 16 3.84 -1.88 -4.93
C VAL A 16 4.22 -3.27 -4.44
N ARG A 17 4.39 -3.42 -3.12
CA ARG A 17 4.58 -4.71 -2.46
C ARG A 17 3.51 -4.89 -1.40
N VAL A 18 2.72 -5.96 -1.55
CA VAL A 18 1.72 -6.39 -0.58
C VAL A 18 2.25 -7.64 0.13
N ARG A 19 2.21 -7.63 1.47
CA ARG A 19 2.43 -8.82 2.29
C ARG A 19 1.24 -9.01 3.20
N GLN A 20 0.70 -10.23 3.24
CA GLN A 20 -0.30 -10.66 4.19
C GLN A 20 0.36 -11.57 5.23
N SER A 21 -0.16 -11.60 6.46
CA SER A 21 0.18 -12.61 7.45
C SER A 21 -0.47 -13.95 7.11
N ASP A 22 0.07 -15.05 7.66
CA ASP A 22 -0.42 -16.40 7.37
C ASP A 22 -1.86 -16.63 7.84
N ASP A 23 -2.27 -15.93 8.91
CA ASP A 23 -3.62 -15.90 9.45
C ASP A 23 -4.57 -14.93 8.72
N GLY A 24 -4.07 -14.19 7.73
CA GLY A 24 -4.85 -13.23 6.96
C GLY A 24 -5.13 -11.88 7.63
N SER A 25 -4.94 -11.76 8.95
CA SER A 25 -5.41 -10.65 9.81
C SER A 25 -4.62 -9.33 9.67
N LYS A 26 -3.43 -9.39 9.08
CA LYS A 26 -2.53 -8.25 8.95
C LYS A 26 -2.09 -8.11 7.51
N LYS A 27 -2.22 -6.89 6.99
CA LYS A 27 -1.75 -6.54 5.65
C LYS A 27 -0.75 -5.40 5.75
N LYS A 28 0.36 -5.53 5.02
CA LYS A 28 1.36 -4.48 4.87
C LYS A 28 1.46 -4.13 3.38
N ILE A 29 1.07 -2.92 3.05
CA ILE A 29 1.16 -2.36 1.70
C ILE A 29 2.30 -1.35 1.70
N ARG A 30 3.25 -1.53 0.77
CA ARG A 30 4.37 -0.62 0.56
C ARG A 30 4.30 -0.08 -0.87
N ILE A 31 4.11 1.22 -1.02
CA ILE A 31 4.11 1.93 -2.31
C ILE A 31 5.38 2.76 -2.33
N TYR A 32 6.29 2.50 -3.26
CA TYR A 32 7.63 3.10 -3.22
C TYR A 32 8.28 3.23 -4.60
N ASN A 33 9.14 4.22 -4.75
CA ASN A 33 10.13 4.33 -5.81
C ASN A 33 11.43 4.90 -5.21
N ASP A 34 12.36 5.38 -6.05
CA ASP A 34 13.66 5.87 -5.57
C ASP A 34 13.55 7.22 -4.82
N CYS A 35 12.46 7.97 -5.05
CA CYS A 35 12.24 9.31 -4.50
C CYS A 35 11.23 9.36 -3.34
N PHE A 36 10.38 8.33 -3.20
CA PHE A 36 9.21 8.37 -2.33
C PHE A 36 8.85 6.99 -1.79
N GLU A 37 8.37 6.95 -0.54
CA GLU A 37 7.92 5.72 0.10
C GLU A 37 6.75 5.95 1.07
N VAL A 38 5.68 5.18 0.91
CA VAL A 38 4.54 5.09 1.85
C VAL A 38 4.37 3.65 2.31
N LYS A 39 4.16 3.48 3.62
CA LYS A 39 3.86 2.19 4.26
C LYS A 39 2.51 2.28 4.97
N VAL A 40 1.57 1.45 4.54
CA VAL A 40 0.29 1.23 5.23
C VAL A 40 0.33 -0.12 5.93
N ARG A 41 -0.03 -0.14 7.21
CA ARG A 41 -0.24 -1.37 7.97
C ARG A 41 -1.71 -1.42 8.37
N VAL A 42 -2.43 -2.38 7.80
CA VAL A 42 -3.79 -2.72 8.24
C VAL A 42 -3.63 -3.81 9.28
N LYS A 43 -4.12 -3.52 10.48
CA LYS A 43 -4.40 -4.52 11.49
C LYS A 43 -5.91 -4.56 11.57
N ASP A 44 -6.49 -5.75 11.60
CA ASP A 44 -7.87 -5.86 12.04
C ASP A 44 -7.93 -5.30 13.46
N GLN A 45 -8.48 -4.10 13.59
CA GLN A 45 -9.03 -3.68 14.85
C GLN A 45 -10.33 -4.46 14.97
N GLU A 46 -10.56 -5.15 16.09
CA GLU A 46 -11.89 -5.65 16.40
C GLU A 46 -12.81 -4.42 16.43
N CYS A 47 -13.43 -4.12 15.29
CA CYS A 47 -14.51 -3.18 15.26
C CYS A 47 -15.64 -3.88 16.01
N GLU A 48 -15.97 -3.37 17.20
CA GLU A 48 -17.31 -3.58 17.73
C GLU A 48 -18.26 -3.05 16.66
N ILE A 49 -18.81 -3.96 15.87
CA ILE A 49 -19.84 -3.62 14.90
C ILE A 49 -21.00 -3.14 15.75
N CYS A 50 -21.15 -1.82 15.89
CA CYS A 50 -22.37 -1.22 16.39
C CYS A 50 -23.50 -1.87 15.59
N LYS A 51 -24.40 -2.58 16.27
CA LYS A 51 -25.49 -3.38 15.68
C LYS A 51 -26.57 -2.52 15.00
N ASP A 52 -26.22 -1.32 14.56
CA ASP A 52 -27.15 -0.30 14.10
C ASP A 52 -26.69 0.34 12.79
N ASP A 53 -26.17 -0.44 11.84
CA ASP A 53 -26.28 -0.07 10.43
C ASP A 53 -26.08 -1.28 9.52
N LYS A 54 -27.17 -1.67 8.85
CA LYS A 54 -27.26 -2.77 7.90
C LYS A 54 -26.55 -2.42 6.57
N SER A 55 -25.24 -2.18 6.60
CA SER A 55 -24.43 -2.17 5.38
C SER A 55 -23.24 -3.11 5.52
N VAL A 56 -23.53 -4.34 5.13
CA VAL A 56 -22.64 -5.49 5.10
C VAL A 56 -21.46 -5.20 4.18
N PHE A 57 -20.29 -4.94 4.75
CA PHE A 57 -19.03 -5.27 4.08
C PHE A 57 -18.71 -6.72 4.45
N SER A 58 -19.01 -7.62 3.51
CA SER A 58 -18.56 -9.01 3.58
C SER A 58 -17.07 -9.07 3.24
N CYS A 59 -16.24 -9.41 4.22
CA CYS A 59 -14.94 -10.02 3.99
C CYS A 59 -15.11 -11.48 3.53
#